data_AF-A0A6A3GP78-F1
#
_entry.id   AF-A0A6A3GP78-F1
#
_cell.length_a   1.000
_cell.length_b   1.000
_cell.length_c   1.000
_cell.angle_alpha   90.00
_cell.angle_beta   90.00
_cell.angle_gamma   90.00
#
_symmetry.space_group_name_H-M   'P 1'
#
loop_
_entity.id
_entity.type
_entity.pdbx_description
1 polymer ?
#
loop_
_entity_poly.entity_id
_entity_poly.type
_entity_poly.pdbx_seq_one_letter_code
_entity_poly.pdbx_strand_id
1 'polypeptide(L)'
;SPLVQQVLDGSTSPRNYSVYLETPSAQSHTGCSNVARYNRGIYSNDFLRFIFSRLQAYASYNLSYVADLELVVPVVDCTFGLLVLGDPTGARVYYLVREKEDPEQVLLLSTSLSSQDYEVAQQFQRGAATVLLVAAINDTQAPTLERHIAVALNYPYVAEPEFAYSELEGVDGDNYWLLKTFTNQHNLDPAKTVRLARQFGRYRGGPTAQSNIETSHMDLPSDAASELREWRWHTRAVLHDSWAWTHSIHGFFALTDIFNLSVLAFVTYRRLRMGHFWVGDAFATISSTLLYRGVLVVICSNLNGYWTITKMCISIGDSITDQHVIYYRPELVHADFLSVYLSLATVLSYLARERVDPLVAYLTFEFGWTYRLHLAQLFPALAKHIADFAMADLLLGLRSVSPGMASLSPLQFMTAYELESDRKPVVFSAVASICSPIVFMLAYIAGRKSTRYSSSAPVVEDQAAMSERRRSSAYRKDLQQSGLTSFEVASGAALTNRFGVISSYDNYVVHDNQLIATIDAVY
;
A
#
# COMPACT_ATOMS: atom_id res chain seq x y z
N SER A 1 29.90 -13.25 -32.36
CA SER A 1 29.24 -13.26 -31.05
C SER A 1 29.64 -14.50 -30.25
N PRO A 2 29.93 -14.40 -28.94
CA PRO A 2 30.21 -15.57 -28.07
C PRO A 2 29.07 -16.60 -28.04
N LEU A 3 27.81 -16.16 -28.15
CA LEU A 3 26.66 -17.06 -28.23
C LEU A 3 26.80 -18.05 -29.40
N VAL A 4 27.11 -17.56 -30.60
CA VAL A 4 27.27 -18.43 -31.77
C VAL A 4 28.55 -19.26 -31.68
N GLN A 5 29.67 -18.62 -31.33
CA GLN A 5 31.00 -19.27 -31.38
C GLN A 5 31.23 -20.29 -30.26
N GLN A 6 30.73 -20.02 -29.05
CA GLN A 6 30.99 -20.83 -27.86
C GLN A 6 29.80 -21.70 -27.45
N VAL A 7 28.56 -21.24 -27.66
CA VAL A 7 27.36 -21.98 -27.23
C VAL A 7 26.76 -22.83 -28.35
N LEU A 8 26.89 -22.39 -29.61
CA LEU A 8 26.35 -23.10 -30.78
C LEU A 8 27.42 -23.75 -31.66
N ASP A 9 28.65 -23.86 -31.15
CA ASP A 9 29.82 -24.46 -31.82
C ASP A 9 30.11 -23.83 -33.20
N GLY A 10 29.91 -22.52 -33.33
CA GLY A 10 30.15 -21.79 -34.57
C GLY A 10 29.11 -22.01 -35.68
N SER A 11 28.02 -22.74 -35.41
CA SER A 11 26.98 -23.04 -36.40
C SER A 11 25.67 -22.30 -36.15
N THR A 12 25.09 -21.77 -37.23
CA THR A 12 23.77 -21.12 -37.27
C THR A 12 22.68 -22.02 -37.86
N SER A 13 22.94 -23.31 -38.00
CA SER A 13 21.92 -24.27 -38.44
C SER A 13 20.75 -24.35 -37.43
N PRO A 14 19.49 -24.41 -37.89
CA PRO A 14 18.34 -24.58 -37.01
C PRO A 14 18.50 -25.72 -36.02
N ARG A 15 18.23 -25.43 -34.75
CA ARG A 15 18.26 -26.40 -33.66
C ARG A 15 16.83 -26.82 -33.31
N ASN A 16 16.67 -27.98 -32.68
CA ASN A 16 15.36 -28.48 -32.20
C ASN A 16 15.13 -28.25 -30.70
N TYR A 17 16.11 -27.66 -30.01
CA TYR A 17 16.06 -27.31 -28.59
C TYR A 17 16.04 -25.78 -28.40
N SER A 18 15.85 -25.35 -27.15
CA SER A 18 16.10 -23.98 -26.68
C SER A 18 17.39 -23.93 -25.87
N VAL A 19 18.02 -22.75 -25.81
CA VAL A 19 19.19 -22.49 -24.97
C VAL A 19 18.78 -21.65 -23.77
N TYR A 20 19.11 -22.10 -22.58
CA TYR A 20 18.86 -21.40 -21.33
C TYR A 20 20.21 -20.96 -20.75
N LEU A 21 20.44 -19.65 -20.70
CA LEU A 21 21.67 -19.05 -20.16
C LEU A 21 21.51 -18.96 -18.64
N GLU A 22 22.14 -19.89 -17.91
CA GLU A 22 22.00 -19.97 -16.45
C GLU A 22 22.93 -19.00 -15.73
N THR A 23 24.15 -18.87 -16.24
CA THR A 23 25.18 -17.96 -15.75
C THR A 23 25.99 -17.45 -16.95
N PRO A 24 26.91 -16.48 -16.78
CA PRO A 24 27.77 -16.03 -17.87
C PRO A 24 28.62 -17.12 -18.54
N SER A 25 28.80 -18.28 -17.90
CA SER A 25 29.62 -19.39 -18.39
C SER A 25 28.93 -20.75 -18.43
N ALA A 26 27.63 -20.83 -18.07
CA ALA A 26 26.90 -22.09 -18.03
C ALA A 26 25.55 -21.96 -18.71
N GLN A 27 25.23 -22.98 -19.51
CA GLN A 27 24.00 -23.09 -20.27
C GLN A 27 23.33 -24.45 -20.05
N SER A 28 22.02 -24.47 -20.28
CA SER A 28 21.19 -25.66 -20.24
C SER A 28 20.33 -25.75 -21.50
N HIS A 29 19.82 -26.95 -21.79
CA HIS A 29 18.87 -27.21 -22.89
C HIS A 29 17.51 -27.70 -22.38
N THR A 30 17.35 -27.89 -21.07
CA THR A 30 16.13 -28.44 -20.46
C THR A 30 15.38 -27.43 -19.58
N GLY A 31 15.97 -26.25 -19.35
CA GLY A 31 15.39 -25.16 -18.57
C GLY A 31 16.38 -24.53 -17.61
N CYS A 32 15.92 -23.55 -16.83
CA CYS A 32 16.70 -22.86 -15.81
C CYS A 32 16.73 -23.67 -14.50
N SER A 33 17.77 -24.46 -14.27
CA SER A 33 17.85 -25.39 -13.14
C SER A 33 18.00 -24.70 -11.77
N ASN A 34 18.66 -23.54 -11.74
CA ASN A 34 18.92 -22.77 -10.52
C ASN A 34 17.76 -21.82 -10.12
N VAL A 35 16.64 -21.82 -10.85
CA VAL A 35 15.51 -20.94 -10.58
C VAL A 35 14.37 -21.72 -9.93
N ALA A 36 14.11 -21.45 -8.64
CA ALA A 36 13.15 -22.18 -7.83
C ALA A 36 11.70 -22.11 -8.37
N ARG A 37 11.29 -20.96 -8.93
CA ARG A 37 9.93 -20.73 -9.45
C ARG A 37 9.85 -20.78 -10.98
N TYR A 38 10.77 -21.51 -11.61
CA TYR A 38 10.84 -21.59 -13.07
C TYR A 38 9.56 -22.20 -13.68
N ASN A 39 8.87 -21.43 -14.52
CA ASN A 39 7.70 -21.90 -15.25
C ASN A 39 8.11 -22.64 -16.53
N ARG A 40 8.17 -23.98 -16.45
CA ARG A 40 8.50 -24.85 -17.59
C ARG A 40 7.54 -24.74 -18.76
N GLY A 41 6.28 -24.38 -18.52
CA GLY A 41 5.28 -24.25 -19.59
C GLY A 41 5.60 -23.07 -20.50
N ILE A 42 5.71 -21.88 -19.91
CA ILE A 42 5.93 -20.61 -20.62
C ILE A 42 7.28 -20.58 -21.33
N TYR A 43 8.32 -21.20 -20.75
CA TYR A 43 9.65 -21.20 -21.35
C TYR A 43 9.98 -22.50 -22.09
N SER A 44 9.00 -23.38 -22.32
CA SER A 44 9.22 -24.62 -23.08
C SER A 44 9.63 -24.34 -24.53
N ASN A 45 10.47 -25.21 -25.10
CA ASN A 45 10.87 -25.13 -26.51
C ASN A 45 9.65 -25.12 -27.45
N ASP A 46 8.64 -25.93 -27.15
CA ASP A 46 7.42 -26.03 -27.96
C ASP A 46 6.64 -24.73 -27.92
N PHE A 47 6.45 -24.13 -26.74
CA PHE A 47 5.72 -22.87 -26.61
C PHE A 47 6.46 -21.69 -27.25
N LEU A 48 7.78 -21.57 -27.03
CA LEU A 48 8.57 -20.48 -27.61
C LEU A 48 8.57 -20.55 -29.15
N ARG A 49 8.71 -21.75 -29.72
CA ARG A 49 8.61 -21.95 -31.18
C ARG A 49 7.19 -21.76 -31.70
N PHE A 50 6.18 -22.12 -30.92
CA PHE A 50 4.79 -21.85 -31.23
C PHE A 50 4.54 -20.34 -31.34
N ILE A 51 4.98 -19.54 -30.37
CA ILE A 51 4.86 -18.07 -30.44
C ILE A 51 5.57 -17.50 -31.68
N PHE A 52 6.81 -17.92 -31.94
CA PHE A 52 7.54 -17.47 -33.12
C PHE A 52 6.82 -17.82 -34.44
N SER A 53 6.29 -19.04 -34.56
CA SER A 53 5.57 -19.45 -35.78
C SER A 53 4.25 -18.69 -35.95
N ARG A 54 3.56 -18.34 -34.85
CA ARG A 54 2.34 -17.52 -34.91
C ARG A 54 2.61 -16.07 -35.23
N LEU A 55 3.72 -15.52 -34.76
CA LEU A 55 4.20 -14.22 -35.20
C LEU A 55 4.41 -14.20 -36.72
N GLN A 56 5.10 -15.21 -37.27
CA GLN A 56 5.30 -15.36 -38.72
C GLN A 56 3.99 -15.54 -39.48
N ALA A 57 3.05 -16.32 -38.95
CA ALA A 57 1.79 -16.59 -39.64
C ALA A 57 0.86 -15.37 -39.71
N TYR A 58 0.74 -14.61 -38.62
CA TYR A 58 -0.28 -13.56 -38.50
C TYR A 58 0.24 -12.14 -38.68
N ALA A 59 1.46 -11.85 -38.21
CA ALA A 59 1.97 -10.48 -38.23
C ALA A 59 2.81 -10.15 -39.47
N SER A 60 3.26 -11.16 -40.22
CA SER A 60 4.14 -11.01 -41.39
C SER A 60 3.60 -10.08 -42.48
N TYR A 61 2.28 -9.89 -42.57
CA TYR A 61 1.72 -8.98 -43.55
C TYR A 61 2.19 -7.52 -43.36
N ASN A 62 2.26 -7.07 -42.11
CA ASN A 62 2.75 -5.72 -41.76
C ASN A 62 4.21 -5.75 -41.25
N LEU A 63 4.69 -6.92 -40.82
CA LEU A 63 6.07 -7.19 -40.42
C LEU A 63 6.75 -8.13 -41.43
N SER A 64 6.82 -7.68 -42.68
CA SER A 64 7.26 -8.50 -43.83
C SER A 64 8.60 -9.19 -43.59
N TYR A 65 9.57 -8.47 -43.01
CA TYR A 65 10.90 -9.02 -42.74
C TYR A 65 10.86 -10.30 -41.91
N VAL A 66 9.88 -10.47 -41.02
CA VAL A 66 9.78 -11.65 -40.15
C VAL A 66 9.43 -12.91 -40.95
N ALA A 67 8.77 -12.78 -42.10
CA ALA A 67 8.45 -13.90 -42.99
C ALA A 67 9.71 -14.54 -43.61
N ASP A 68 10.75 -13.73 -43.82
CA ASP A 68 11.98 -14.14 -44.50
C ASP A 68 13.02 -14.72 -43.53
N LEU A 69 12.69 -14.78 -42.23
CA LEU A 69 13.56 -15.31 -41.19
C LEU A 69 13.35 -16.80 -40.97
N GLU A 70 14.46 -17.48 -40.71
CA GLU A 70 14.52 -18.84 -40.21
C GLU A 70 14.99 -18.84 -38.75
N LEU A 71 14.22 -19.49 -37.87
CA LEU A 71 14.57 -19.61 -36.46
C LEU A 71 15.75 -20.57 -36.26
N VAL A 72 16.89 -20.03 -35.81
CA VAL A 72 18.05 -20.84 -35.41
C VAL A 72 17.76 -21.50 -34.07
N VAL A 73 17.52 -20.69 -33.03
CA VAL A 73 17.27 -21.19 -31.67
C VAL A 73 16.61 -20.12 -30.77
N PRO A 74 15.61 -20.49 -29.95
CA PRO A 74 15.17 -19.64 -28.84
C PRO A 74 16.21 -19.60 -27.72
N VAL A 75 16.54 -18.41 -27.25
CA VAL A 75 17.49 -18.18 -26.16
C VAL A 75 16.77 -17.49 -25.00
N VAL A 76 16.89 -18.06 -23.81
CA VAL A 76 16.27 -17.57 -22.58
C VAL A 76 17.36 -17.19 -21.59
N ASP A 77 17.30 -15.98 -21.06
CA ASP A 77 18.17 -15.54 -19.96
C ASP A 77 17.54 -15.94 -18.62
N CYS A 78 18.15 -16.89 -17.91
CA CYS A 78 17.64 -17.38 -16.63
C CYS A 78 17.86 -16.41 -15.46
N THR A 79 18.64 -15.34 -15.65
CA THR A 79 18.90 -14.33 -14.62
C THR A 79 17.83 -13.24 -14.60
N PHE A 80 16.90 -13.29 -15.54
CA PHE A 80 15.89 -12.26 -15.76
C PHE A 80 14.83 -12.21 -14.65
N GLY A 81 14.54 -11.01 -14.14
CA GLY A 81 13.76 -10.80 -12.92
C GLY A 81 12.39 -11.48 -12.90
N LEU A 82 11.55 -11.31 -13.93
CA LEU A 82 10.20 -11.93 -13.95
C LEU A 82 10.27 -13.46 -14.05
N LEU A 83 11.28 -14.01 -14.73
CA LEU A 83 11.52 -15.45 -14.78
C LEU A 83 11.90 -15.97 -13.39
N VAL A 84 12.80 -15.26 -12.68
CA VAL A 84 13.23 -15.61 -11.33
C VAL A 84 12.08 -15.53 -10.32
N LEU A 85 11.21 -14.52 -10.45
CA LEU A 85 10.01 -14.37 -9.62
C LEU A 85 8.93 -15.42 -9.93
N GLY A 86 8.99 -16.06 -11.09
CA GLY A 86 8.02 -17.04 -11.56
C GLY A 86 6.71 -16.42 -12.02
N ASP A 87 6.75 -15.21 -12.59
CA ASP A 87 5.56 -14.51 -13.07
C ASP A 87 4.89 -15.30 -14.21
N PRO A 88 3.62 -15.71 -14.07
CA PRO A 88 2.94 -16.51 -15.09
C PRO A 88 2.30 -15.68 -16.20
N THR A 89 2.39 -14.35 -16.14
CA THR A 89 1.67 -13.42 -17.03
C THR A 89 2.49 -12.90 -18.20
N GLY A 90 3.78 -13.25 -18.29
CA GLY A 90 4.64 -12.79 -19.36
C GLY A 90 5.91 -13.62 -19.51
N ALA A 91 6.61 -13.39 -20.62
CA ALA A 91 7.85 -14.07 -20.93
C ALA A 91 8.78 -13.13 -21.70
N ARG A 92 10.09 -13.30 -21.54
CA ARG A 92 11.07 -12.68 -22.43
C ARG A 92 11.96 -13.73 -23.06
N VAL A 93 12.12 -13.65 -24.37
CA VAL A 93 12.88 -14.60 -25.17
C VAL A 93 13.63 -13.86 -26.26
N TYR A 94 14.85 -14.30 -26.52
CA TYR A 94 15.67 -13.80 -27.62
C TYR A 94 15.70 -14.87 -28.70
N TYR A 95 15.05 -14.63 -29.84
CA TYR A 95 15.14 -15.55 -30.96
C TYR A 95 16.38 -15.23 -31.77
N LEU A 96 17.34 -16.15 -31.79
CA LEU A 96 18.42 -16.09 -32.77
C LEU A 96 17.87 -16.59 -34.10
N VAL A 97 17.91 -15.74 -35.11
CA VAL A 97 17.34 -16.02 -36.43
C VAL A 97 18.34 -15.63 -37.51
N ARG A 98 18.14 -16.16 -38.71
CA ARG A 98 18.92 -15.80 -39.90
C ARG A 98 17.98 -15.61 -41.09
N GLU A 99 18.42 -14.91 -42.11
CA GLU A 99 17.66 -14.84 -43.36
C GLU A 99 17.66 -16.21 -44.07
N LYS A 100 16.52 -16.54 -44.70
CA LYS A 100 16.38 -17.78 -45.48
C LYS A 100 17.25 -17.77 -46.73
N GLU A 101 17.37 -16.62 -47.37
CA GLU A 101 18.15 -16.44 -48.61
C GLU A 101 19.64 -16.23 -48.33
N ASP A 102 19.99 -15.59 -47.22
CA ASP A 102 21.37 -15.35 -46.79
C ASP A 102 21.62 -15.84 -45.34
N PRO A 103 22.04 -17.11 -45.16
CA PRO A 103 22.29 -17.68 -43.84
C PRO A 103 23.39 -17.01 -43.01
N GLU A 104 24.22 -16.15 -43.62
CA GLU A 104 25.26 -15.36 -42.92
C GLU A 104 24.66 -14.12 -42.24
N GLN A 105 23.50 -13.66 -42.69
CA GLN A 105 22.76 -12.57 -42.06
C GLN A 105 22.01 -13.06 -40.84
N VAL A 106 22.71 -13.04 -39.71
CA VAL A 106 22.18 -13.42 -38.39
C VAL A 106 21.76 -12.19 -37.62
N LEU A 107 20.58 -12.26 -37.01
CA LEU A 107 20.05 -11.22 -36.15
C LEU A 107 19.43 -11.81 -34.89
N LEU A 108 19.36 -10.99 -33.86
CA LEU A 108 18.73 -11.34 -32.60
C LEU A 108 17.40 -10.60 -32.50
N LEU A 109 16.30 -11.33 -32.39
CA LEU A 109 14.99 -10.73 -32.11
C LEU A 109 14.77 -10.71 -30.60
N SER A 110 14.87 -9.53 -29.99
CA SER A 110 14.38 -9.32 -28.62
C SER A 110 12.87 -9.40 -28.65
N THR A 111 12.29 -10.41 -27.99
CA THR A 111 10.84 -10.60 -27.93
C THR A 111 10.35 -10.61 -26.50
N SER A 112 9.40 -9.74 -26.20
CA SER A 112 8.74 -9.69 -24.89
C SER A 112 7.25 -9.96 -25.05
N LEU A 113 6.73 -10.91 -24.28
CA LEU A 113 5.32 -11.29 -24.21
C LEU A 113 4.73 -10.86 -22.88
N SER A 114 3.54 -10.29 -22.92
CA SER A 114 2.79 -9.95 -21.71
C SER A 114 1.29 -10.06 -21.93
N SER A 115 0.62 -10.79 -21.04
CA SER A 115 -0.82 -10.84 -20.88
C SER A 115 -1.30 -9.58 -20.15
N GLN A 116 -2.23 -8.85 -20.75
CA GLN A 116 -2.69 -7.52 -20.33
C GLN A 116 -4.19 -7.37 -20.51
N ASP A 117 -4.78 -6.43 -19.77
CA ASP A 117 -6.17 -6.02 -19.96
C ASP A 117 -6.28 -5.19 -21.23
N TYR A 118 -7.27 -5.50 -22.07
CA TYR A 118 -7.60 -4.69 -23.24
C TYR A 118 -9.00 -4.09 -23.16
N GLU A 119 -9.17 -2.94 -23.80
CA GLU A 119 -10.47 -2.33 -24.06
C GLU A 119 -10.55 -1.77 -25.48
N VAL A 120 -11.63 -2.12 -26.18
CA VAL A 120 -12.02 -1.52 -27.46
C VAL A 120 -13.34 -0.78 -27.25
N ALA A 121 -13.23 0.50 -26.93
CA ALA A 121 -14.38 1.33 -26.54
C ALA A 121 -15.49 1.37 -27.60
N GLN A 122 -15.12 1.47 -28.87
CA GLN A 122 -16.08 1.53 -30.00
C GLN A 122 -16.93 0.26 -30.12
N GLN A 123 -16.45 -0.87 -29.59
CA GLN A 123 -17.11 -2.18 -29.68
C GLN A 123 -17.63 -2.66 -28.32
N PHE A 124 -17.44 -1.88 -27.25
CA PHE A 124 -17.73 -2.29 -25.86
C PHE A 124 -17.08 -3.64 -25.48
N GLN A 125 -15.91 -3.95 -26.06
CA GLN A 125 -15.19 -5.19 -25.80
C GLN A 125 -14.08 -4.96 -24.79
N ARG A 126 -13.95 -5.90 -23.85
CA ARG A 126 -12.90 -5.94 -22.84
C ARG A 126 -12.49 -7.38 -22.57
N GLY A 127 -11.24 -7.60 -22.19
CA GLY A 127 -10.77 -8.94 -21.84
C GLY A 127 -9.26 -9.02 -21.68
N ALA A 128 -8.74 -10.25 -21.75
CA ALA A 128 -7.31 -10.50 -21.80
C ALA A 128 -6.80 -10.33 -23.23
N ALA A 129 -5.63 -9.76 -23.39
CA ALA A 129 -4.89 -9.75 -24.65
C ALA A 129 -3.43 -10.05 -24.35
N THR A 130 -2.73 -10.63 -25.32
CA THR A 130 -1.29 -10.78 -25.23
C THR A 130 -0.62 -9.81 -26.17
N VAL A 131 0.20 -8.94 -25.58
CA VAL A 131 1.06 -8.01 -26.28
C VAL A 131 2.40 -8.69 -26.52
N LEU A 132 2.87 -8.62 -27.75
CA LEU A 132 4.16 -9.10 -28.20
C LEU A 132 4.95 -7.91 -28.76
N LEU A 133 6.06 -7.60 -28.09
CA LEU A 133 7.03 -6.62 -28.54
C LEU A 133 8.17 -7.35 -29.23
N VAL A 134 8.56 -6.89 -30.42
CA VAL A 134 9.70 -7.45 -31.17
C VAL A 134 10.61 -6.32 -31.61
N ALA A 135 11.90 -6.50 -31.35
CA ALA A 135 12.95 -5.61 -31.83
C ALA A 135 14.06 -6.42 -32.50
N ALA A 136 14.41 -6.07 -33.73
CA ALA A 136 15.49 -6.70 -34.47
C ALA A 136 16.82 -6.04 -34.15
N ILE A 137 17.78 -6.83 -33.64
CA ILE A 137 19.09 -6.36 -33.22
C ILE A 137 20.15 -7.08 -34.06
N ASN A 138 20.79 -6.34 -34.96
CA ASN A 138 21.97 -6.77 -35.70
C ASN A 138 23.27 -6.28 -35.02
N ASP A 139 23.22 -5.13 -34.33
CA ASP A 139 24.31 -4.56 -33.55
C ASP A 139 23.86 -4.20 -32.14
N THR A 140 24.52 -4.79 -31.14
CA THR A 140 24.28 -4.50 -29.72
C THR A 140 24.68 -3.09 -29.29
N GLN A 141 25.46 -2.37 -30.10
CA GLN A 141 25.88 -0.99 -29.86
C GLN A 141 24.99 0.03 -30.57
N ALA A 142 23.91 -0.42 -31.23
CA ALA A 142 23.01 0.48 -31.94
C ALA A 142 22.35 1.49 -30.98
N PRO A 143 22.47 2.82 -31.24
CA PRO A 143 21.93 3.85 -30.36
C PRO A 143 20.42 4.04 -30.50
N THR A 144 19.85 3.52 -31.59
CA THR A 144 18.44 3.60 -31.92
C THR A 144 17.94 2.22 -32.35
N LEU A 145 16.82 1.80 -31.78
CA LEU A 145 16.21 0.51 -32.03
C LEU A 145 14.78 0.68 -32.53
N GLU A 146 14.50 0.11 -33.70
CA GLU A 146 13.14 0.01 -34.21
C GLU A 146 12.41 -1.13 -33.51
N ARG A 147 11.20 -0.84 -33.05
CA ARG A 147 10.38 -1.74 -32.23
C ARG A 147 9.00 -1.86 -32.84
N HIS A 148 8.53 -3.09 -32.88
CA HIS A 148 7.23 -3.43 -33.42
C HIS A 148 6.35 -4.04 -32.34
N ILE A 149 5.07 -3.71 -32.38
CA ILE A 149 4.07 -4.21 -31.44
C ILE A 149 3.10 -5.07 -32.23
N ALA A 150 2.82 -6.26 -31.72
CA ALA A 150 1.73 -7.08 -32.21
C ALA A 150 0.85 -7.52 -31.04
N VAL A 151 -0.46 -7.53 -31.25
CA VAL A 151 -1.44 -7.79 -30.20
C VAL A 151 -2.35 -8.94 -30.62
N ALA A 152 -2.46 -9.94 -29.77
CA ALA A 152 -3.44 -11.02 -29.90
C ALA A 152 -4.54 -10.81 -28.85
N LEU A 153 -5.71 -10.33 -29.29
CA LEU A 153 -6.87 -10.16 -28.41
C LEU A 153 -7.42 -11.53 -27.98
N ASN A 154 -7.95 -11.62 -26.77
CA ASN A 154 -8.49 -12.83 -26.13
C ASN A 154 -7.49 -13.94 -25.80
N TYR A 155 -6.24 -13.86 -26.26
CA TYR A 155 -5.15 -14.73 -25.81
C TYR A 155 -4.68 -14.29 -24.40
N PRO A 156 -4.51 -15.19 -23.40
CA PRO A 156 -4.20 -16.62 -23.51
C PRO A 156 -5.38 -17.61 -23.53
N TYR A 157 -6.62 -17.14 -23.62
CA TYR A 157 -7.82 -18.00 -23.48
C TYR A 157 -8.50 -18.37 -24.81
N VAL A 158 -7.73 -18.34 -25.89
CA VAL A 158 -8.09 -18.85 -27.21
C VAL A 158 -6.99 -19.77 -27.72
N ALA A 159 -7.32 -20.66 -28.66
CA ALA A 159 -6.41 -21.73 -29.09
C ALA A 159 -5.10 -21.22 -29.73
N GLU A 160 -5.17 -20.14 -30.50
CA GLU A 160 -4.02 -19.57 -31.18
C GLU A 160 -3.97 -18.04 -31.01
N PRO A 161 -2.78 -17.46 -30.78
CA PRO A 161 -2.62 -16.01 -30.74
C PRO A 161 -2.61 -15.45 -32.16
N GLU A 162 -3.74 -14.89 -32.59
CA GLU A 162 -3.87 -14.15 -33.84
C GLU A 162 -3.26 -12.75 -33.70
N PHE A 163 -1.93 -12.67 -33.80
CA PHE A 163 -1.21 -11.41 -33.66
C PHE A 163 -1.54 -10.42 -34.79
N ALA A 164 -2.16 -9.30 -34.44
CA ALA A 164 -2.36 -8.17 -35.33
C ALA A 164 -1.30 -7.10 -35.05
N TYR A 165 -0.66 -6.58 -36.10
CA TYR A 165 0.31 -5.48 -35.97
C TYR A 165 -0.37 -4.21 -35.45
N SER A 166 0.32 -3.52 -34.55
CA SER A 166 -0.17 -2.32 -33.89
C SER A 166 0.91 -1.25 -33.81
N GLU A 167 0.49 0.01 -33.96
CA GLU A 167 1.33 1.17 -33.70
C GLU A 167 0.92 1.85 -32.39
N LEU A 168 1.92 2.31 -31.64
CA LEU A 168 1.71 3.09 -30.42
C LEU A 168 1.37 4.54 -30.78
N GLU A 169 0.15 4.98 -30.52
CA GLU A 169 -0.28 6.37 -30.70
C GLU A 169 0.09 7.24 -29.49
N GLY A 170 0.12 6.65 -28.30
CA GLY A 170 0.50 7.35 -27.07
C GLY A 170 0.11 6.61 -25.79
N VAL A 171 0.19 7.32 -24.67
CA VAL A 171 -0.25 6.85 -23.35
C VAL A 171 -1.36 7.76 -22.85
N ASP A 172 -2.45 7.20 -22.35
CA ASP A 172 -3.57 7.98 -21.82
C ASP A 172 -3.36 8.44 -20.36
N GLY A 173 -4.33 9.20 -19.84
CA GLY A 173 -4.28 9.74 -18.49
C GLY A 173 -4.29 8.69 -17.37
N ASP A 174 -4.74 7.47 -17.64
CA ASP A 174 -4.80 6.35 -16.70
C ASP A 174 -3.64 5.38 -16.88
N ASN A 175 -2.64 5.74 -17.69
CA ASN A 175 -1.42 4.99 -17.96
C ASN A 175 -1.59 3.77 -18.88
N TYR A 176 -2.65 3.72 -19.69
CA TYR A 176 -2.80 2.72 -20.75
C TYR A 176 -2.05 3.13 -22.01
N TRP A 177 -1.50 2.13 -22.70
CA TRP A 177 -1.11 2.29 -24.09
C TRP A 177 -2.33 2.43 -24.99
N LEU A 178 -2.30 3.44 -25.85
CA LEU A 178 -3.23 3.63 -26.95
C LEU A 178 -2.59 3.06 -28.20
N LEU A 179 -3.09 1.93 -28.66
CA LEU A 179 -2.58 1.24 -29.83
C LEU A 179 -3.58 1.34 -30.98
N LYS A 180 -3.08 1.66 -32.17
CA LYS A 180 -3.83 1.49 -33.42
C LYS A 180 -3.49 0.14 -34.01
N THR A 181 -4.41 -0.82 -33.86
CA THR A 181 -4.28 -2.15 -34.47
C THR A 181 -4.77 -2.10 -35.90
N PHE A 182 -3.92 -2.53 -36.83
CA PHE A 182 -4.22 -2.56 -38.25
C PHE A 182 -5.05 -3.78 -38.63
N THR A 183 -5.68 -3.72 -39.80
CA THR A 183 -6.49 -4.82 -40.32
C THR A 183 -5.65 -6.08 -40.46
N ASN A 184 -6.11 -7.18 -39.88
CA ASN A 184 -5.52 -8.48 -40.15
C ASN A 184 -6.23 -9.09 -41.37
N GLN A 185 -5.49 -9.29 -42.45
CA GLN A 185 -6.05 -9.81 -43.71
C GLN A 185 -6.60 -11.23 -43.59
N HIS A 186 -6.18 -11.99 -42.59
CA HIS A 186 -6.61 -13.37 -42.37
C HIS A 186 -8.03 -13.47 -41.79
N ASN A 187 -8.37 -12.58 -40.86
CA ASN A 187 -9.68 -12.57 -40.20
C ASN A 187 -10.59 -11.42 -40.67
N LEU A 188 -10.09 -10.54 -41.55
CA LEU A 188 -10.78 -9.36 -42.06
C LEU A 188 -11.26 -8.40 -40.96
N ASP A 189 -10.63 -8.45 -39.79
CA ASP A 189 -10.95 -7.54 -38.71
C ASP A 189 -10.60 -6.11 -39.13
N PRO A 190 -11.52 -5.14 -38.95
CA PRO A 190 -11.23 -3.75 -39.25
C PRO A 190 -10.15 -3.20 -38.30
N ALA A 191 -9.44 -2.18 -38.78
CA ALA A 191 -8.51 -1.43 -37.92
C ALA A 191 -9.28 -0.82 -36.74
N LYS A 192 -8.68 -0.91 -35.55
CA LYS A 192 -9.33 -0.50 -34.29
C LYS A 192 -8.32 0.09 -33.32
N THR A 193 -8.77 1.04 -32.53
CA THR A 193 -8.00 1.59 -31.41
C THR A 193 -8.23 0.73 -30.18
N VAL A 194 -7.15 0.20 -29.62
CA VAL A 194 -7.14 -0.69 -28.46
C VAL A 194 -6.40 0.00 -27.33
N ARG A 195 -7.03 0.07 -26.15
CA ARG A 195 -6.35 0.45 -24.90
C ARG A 195 -5.78 -0.81 -24.27
N LEU A 196 -4.51 -0.79 -23.89
CA LEU A 196 -3.83 -1.93 -23.27
C LEU A 196 -3.04 -1.51 -22.05
N ALA A 197 -3.18 -2.27 -20.97
CA ALA A 197 -2.30 -2.15 -19.82
C ALA A 197 -2.34 -3.42 -18.99
N ARG A 198 -1.26 -3.68 -18.26
CA ARG A 198 -1.30 -4.63 -17.16
C ARG A 198 -1.99 -3.97 -15.98
N GLN A 199 -3.10 -4.54 -15.51
CA GLN A 199 -3.75 -4.06 -14.29
C GLN A 199 -3.56 -5.05 -13.16
N PHE A 200 -3.31 -4.51 -11.97
CA PHE A 200 -3.30 -5.29 -10.75
C PHE A 200 -3.77 -4.45 -9.58
N GLY A 201 -4.31 -5.12 -8.58
CA GLY A 201 -4.96 -4.47 -7.46
C GLY A 201 -6.43 -4.82 -7.40
N ARG A 202 -7.19 -3.98 -6.69
CA ARG A 202 -8.44 -4.42 -6.08
C ARG A 202 -9.53 -3.38 -6.15
N TYR A 203 -10.77 -3.85 -6.10
CA TYR A 203 -11.94 -3.01 -5.94
C TYR A 203 -12.97 -3.62 -5.00
N ARG A 204 -13.93 -2.81 -4.55
CA ARG A 204 -15.11 -3.21 -3.79
C ARG A 204 -16.36 -2.67 -4.49
N GLY A 205 -17.31 -3.54 -4.81
CA GLY A 205 -18.54 -3.18 -5.54
C GLY A 205 -18.30 -2.88 -7.02
N GLY A 206 -17.29 -2.09 -7.36
CA GLY A 206 -16.87 -1.91 -8.75
C GLY A 206 -15.55 -1.12 -8.92
N PRO A 207 -14.85 -1.29 -10.07
CA PRO A 207 -13.57 -0.62 -10.34
C PRO A 207 -13.62 0.92 -10.30
N THR A 208 -14.79 1.51 -10.57
CA THR A 208 -14.98 2.97 -10.58
C THR A 208 -15.59 3.50 -9.28
N ALA A 209 -16.11 2.64 -8.41
CA ALA A 209 -16.75 3.03 -7.16
C ALA A 209 -15.72 3.12 -6.02
N GLN A 210 -14.99 2.04 -5.78
CA GLN A 210 -13.99 1.97 -4.73
C GLN A 210 -12.89 1.01 -5.12
N SER A 211 -11.73 1.54 -5.46
CA SER A 211 -10.64 0.79 -6.05
C SER A 211 -9.27 1.38 -5.76
N ASN A 212 -8.29 0.49 -5.80
CA ASN A 212 -6.87 0.82 -5.77
C ASN A 212 -6.21 -0.11 -6.79
N ILE A 213 -6.18 0.34 -8.05
CA ILE A 213 -5.73 -0.41 -9.21
C ILE A 213 -4.47 0.28 -9.74
N GLU A 214 -3.40 -0.47 -9.80
CA GLU A 214 -2.16 -0.06 -10.42
C GLU A 214 -2.20 -0.49 -11.89
N THR A 215 -2.08 0.50 -12.77
CA THR A 215 -2.12 0.31 -14.22
C THR A 215 -0.71 0.53 -14.73
N SER A 216 -0.17 -0.47 -15.44
CA SER A 216 1.21 -0.47 -15.88
C SER A 216 1.35 -0.79 -17.37
N HIS A 217 2.28 -0.10 -18.03
CA HIS A 217 2.70 -0.42 -19.38
C HIS A 217 4.22 -0.63 -19.43
N MET A 218 4.71 -1.32 -20.47
CA MET A 218 6.14 -1.61 -20.61
C MET A 218 6.89 -0.34 -21.01
N ASP A 219 8.09 -0.14 -20.48
CA ASP A 219 9.00 0.86 -21.01
C ASP A 219 9.54 0.41 -22.37
N LEU A 220 9.93 1.37 -23.19
CA LEU A 220 10.37 1.14 -24.57
C LEU A 220 11.76 1.75 -24.78
N PRO A 221 12.83 1.02 -24.42
CA PRO A 221 14.21 1.53 -24.53
C PRO A 221 14.54 2.01 -25.95
N SER A 222 15.39 3.02 -26.04
CA SER A 222 15.83 3.57 -27.33
C SER A 222 16.99 2.80 -27.94
N ASP A 223 17.83 2.15 -27.13
CA ASP A 223 19.06 1.49 -27.57
C ASP A 223 19.04 -0.03 -27.35
N ALA A 224 19.85 -0.75 -28.13
CA ALA A 224 19.90 -2.21 -28.10
C ALA A 224 20.46 -2.79 -26.78
N ALA A 225 21.38 -2.10 -26.12
CA ALA A 225 21.98 -2.59 -24.88
C ALA A 225 20.97 -2.55 -23.72
N SER A 226 20.21 -1.46 -23.60
CA SER A 226 19.13 -1.32 -22.64
C SER A 226 18.00 -2.31 -22.93
N GLU A 227 17.63 -2.50 -24.20
CA GLU A 227 16.65 -3.53 -24.60
C GLU A 227 17.11 -4.91 -24.09
N LEU A 228 18.33 -5.35 -24.35
CA LEU A 228 18.78 -6.69 -23.92
C LEU A 228 18.94 -6.86 -22.40
N ARG A 229 19.08 -5.78 -21.64
CA ARG A 229 19.39 -5.83 -20.20
C ARG A 229 18.17 -5.57 -19.32
N GLU A 230 17.25 -4.72 -19.77
CA GLU A 230 16.23 -4.13 -18.92
C GLU A 230 14.83 -4.47 -19.43
N TRP A 231 13.90 -4.74 -18.52
CA TRP A 231 12.47 -4.81 -18.81
C TRP A 231 11.72 -4.00 -17.77
N ARG A 232 11.66 -2.70 -18.03
CA ARG A 232 11.07 -1.74 -17.10
C ARG A 232 9.58 -1.61 -17.37
N TRP A 233 8.84 -1.27 -16.31
CA TRP A 233 7.42 -1.02 -16.35
C TRP A 233 7.16 0.36 -15.76
N HIS A 234 6.33 1.16 -16.41
CA HIS A 234 5.83 2.41 -15.87
C HIS A 234 4.48 2.15 -15.24
N THR A 235 4.38 2.36 -13.92
CA THR A 235 3.19 2.06 -13.13
C THR A 235 2.55 3.34 -12.60
N ARG A 236 1.22 3.40 -12.64
CA ARG A 236 0.43 4.47 -12.03
C ARG A 236 -0.69 3.88 -11.19
N ALA A 237 -0.79 4.32 -9.94
CA ALA A 237 -1.92 3.97 -9.08
C ALA A 237 -3.14 4.85 -9.42
N VAL A 238 -4.25 4.21 -9.77
CA VAL A 238 -5.56 4.84 -9.98
C VAL A 238 -6.45 4.47 -8.78
N LEU A 239 -6.82 5.48 -8.01
CA LEU A 239 -7.57 5.33 -6.75
C LEU A 239 -8.95 5.94 -6.90
N HIS A 240 -9.98 5.12 -6.71
CA HIS A 240 -11.34 5.59 -6.51
C HIS A 240 -11.78 5.26 -5.08
N ASP A 241 -12.43 6.19 -4.40
CA ASP A 241 -12.91 5.96 -3.04
C ASP A 241 -14.22 6.71 -2.79
N SER A 242 -15.35 6.08 -3.11
CA SER A 242 -16.70 6.64 -2.88
C SER A 242 -16.98 6.96 -1.41
N TRP A 243 -16.19 6.42 -0.47
CA TRP A 243 -16.33 6.67 0.96
C TRP A 243 -15.36 7.72 1.49
N ALA A 244 -14.52 8.31 0.64
CA ALA A 244 -13.52 9.30 1.06
C ALA A 244 -14.13 10.51 1.78
N TRP A 245 -15.37 10.90 1.43
CA TRP A 245 -16.08 12.01 2.10
C TRP A 245 -16.27 11.77 3.60
N THR A 246 -16.26 10.53 4.08
CA THR A 246 -16.37 10.25 5.52
C THR A 246 -15.19 10.80 6.31
N HIS A 247 -14.01 10.91 5.70
CA HIS A 247 -12.85 11.54 6.33
C HIS A 247 -13.04 13.07 6.50
N SER A 248 -14.00 13.70 5.79
CA SER A 248 -14.36 15.12 6.00
C SER A 248 -14.94 15.39 7.40
N ILE A 249 -15.36 14.35 8.14
CA ILE A 249 -15.71 14.46 9.56
C ILE A 249 -14.56 15.07 10.36
N HIS A 250 -13.31 14.74 10.02
CA HIS A 250 -12.14 15.37 10.64
C HIS A 250 -12.06 16.88 10.36
N GLY A 251 -12.50 17.33 9.19
CA GLY A 251 -12.57 18.75 8.84
C GLY A 251 -13.56 19.52 9.73
N PHE A 252 -14.73 18.93 10.00
CA PHE A 252 -15.70 19.53 10.92
C PHE A 252 -15.16 19.67 12.35
N PHE A 253 -14.49 18.63 12.85
CA PHE A 253 -13.83 18.70 14.15
C PHE A 253 -12.69 19.72 14.15
N ALA A 254 -11.89 19.78 13.10
CA ALA A 254 -10.82 20.78 12.97
C ALA A 254 -11.36 22.22 13.01
N LEU A 255 -12.50 22.52 12.38
CA LEU A 255 -13.13 23.84 12.47
C LEU A 255 -13.56 24.18 13.90
N THR A 256 -14.10 23.20 14.62
CA THR A 256 -14.48 23.36 16.03
C THR A 256 -13.24 23.63 16.90
N ASP A 257 -12.17 22.88 16.66
CA ASP A 257 -10.90 23.05 17.37
C ASP A 257 -10.26 24.41 17.06
N ILE A 258 -10.24 24.86 15.80
CA ILE A 258 -9.73 26.19 15.40
C ILE A 258 -10.51 27.30 16.09
N PHE A 259 -11.84 27.20 16.13
CA PHE A 259 -12.67 28.19 16.83
C PHE A 259 -12.33 28.25 18.33
N ASN A 260 -12.26 27.10 18.99
CA ASN A 260 -11.92 27.00 20.39
C ASN A 260 -10.51 27.53 20.70
N LEU A 261 -9.53 27.18 19.88
CA LEU A 261 -8.16 27.70 19.99
C LEU A 261 -8.10 29.21 19.73
N SER A 262 -8.92 29.73 18.81
CA SER A 262 -9.02 31.17 18.56
C SER A 262 -9.59 31.93 19.76
N VAL A 263 -10.62 31.37 20.41
CA VAL A 263 -11.17 31.93 21.66
C VAL A 263 -10.12 31.89 22.77
N LEU A 264 -9.42 30.76 22.95
CA LEU A 264 -8.35 30.63 23.93
C LEU A 264 -7.21 31.62 23.68
N ALA A 265 -6.78 31.78 22.42
CA ALA A 265 -5.77 32.75 22.01
C ALA A 265 -6.22 34.19 22.30
N PHE A 266 -7.49 34.52 22.03
CA PHE A 266 -8.06 35.82 22.34
C PHE A 266 -8.08 36.11 23.86
N VAL A 267 -8.51 35.15 24.68
CA VAL A 267 -8.50 35.29 26.15
C VAL A 267 -7.09 35.43 26.68
N THR A 268 -6.16 34.62 26.19
CA THR A 268 -4.73 34.68 26.51
C THR A 268 -4.16 36.06 26.17
N TYR A 269 -4.41 36.56 24.96
CA TYR A 269 -4.00 37.90 24.53
C TYR A 269 -4.58 38.99 25.44
N ARG A 270 -5.87 38.92 25.78
CA ARG A 270 -6.50 39.88 26.68
C ARG A 270 -5.87 39.87 28.07
N ARG A 271 -5.56 38.69 28.61
CA ARG A 271 -4.88 38.52 29.93
C ARG A 271 -3.46 39.09 29.91
N LEU A 272 -2.71 38.79 28.85
CA LEU A 272 -1.37 39.36 28.64
C LEU A 272 -1.41 40.89 28.59
N ARG A 273 -2.40 41.48 27.91
CA ARG A 273 -2.61 42.93 27.88
C ARG A 273 -2.95 43.55 29.25
N MET A 274 -3.50 42.76 30.17
CA MET A 274 -3.76 43.17 31.56
C MET A 274 -2.57 42.91 32.50
N GLY A 275 -1.42 42.49 31.97
CA GLY A 275 -0.21 42.23 32.76
C GLY A 275 -0.17 40.86 33.44
N HIS A 276 -1.10 39.95 33.09
CA HIS A 276 -1.13 38.60 33.63
C HIS A 276 -0.72 37.58 32.56
N PHE A 277 0.31 36.79 32.84
CA PHE A 277 0.68 35.64 32.01
C PHE A 277 -0.20 34.45 32.38
N TRP A 278 -1.05 34.00 31.45
CA TRP A 278 -1.92 32.84 31.62
C TRP A 278 -2.11 32.15 30.27
N VAL A 279 -2.00 30.83 30.24
CA VAL A 279 -2.27 29.99 29.08
C VAL A 279 -3.18 28.87 29.55
N GLY A 280 -4.44 28.89 29.10
CA GLY A 280 -5.40 27.84 29.45
C GLY A 280 -5.13 26.52 28.72
N ASP A 281 -5.75 25.44 29.20
CA ASP A 281 -5.63 24.14 28.54
C ASP A 281 -6.37 24.13 27.21
N ALA A 282 -5.62 23.93 26.12
CA ALA A 282 -6.22 23.71 24.82
C ALA A 282 -6.93 22.34 24.74
N PHE A 283 -6.44 21.34 25.50
CA PHE A 283 -6.87 19.95 25.36
C PHE A 283 -8.18 19.63 26.08
N ALA A 284 -8.56 20.29 27.17
CA ALA A 284 -9.84 19.98 27.82
C ALA A 284 -11.05 20.36 26.94
N THR A 285 -10.87 21.30 26.00
CA THR A 285 -11.86 21.65 24.99
C THR A 285 -11.93 20.58 23.89
N ILE A 286 -10.77 20.09 23.42
CA ILE A 286 -10.63 19.02 22.41
C ILE A 286 -11.09 17.65 22.94
N SER A 287 -10.85 17.38 24.24
CA SER A 287 -11.13 16.10 24.89
C SER A 287 -12.63 15.76 24.97
N SER A 288 -13.51 16.78 25.04
CA SER A 288 -14.95 16.56 25.22
C SER A 288 -15.63 15.91 24.01
N THR A 289 -15.10 16.10 22.79
CA THR A 289 -15.63 15.53 21.54
C THR A 289 -14.84 14.31 21.06
N LEU A 290 -13.72 14.01 21.72
CA LEU A 290 -12.76 13.00 21.29
C LEU A 290 -13.35 11.59 21.21
N LEU A 291 -14.13 11.18 22.23
CA LEU A 291 -14.80 9.87 22.23
C LEU A 291 -15.82 9.75 21.10
N TYR A 292 -16.60 10.80 20.83
CA TYR A 292 -17.55 10.81 19.72
C TYR A 292 -16.83 10.69 18.37
N ARG A 293 -15.71 11.40 18.21
CA ARG A 293 -14.86 11.33 17.02
C ARG A 293 -14.33 9.91 16.79
N GLY A 294 -13.79 9.26 17.82
CA GLY A 294 -13.31 7.88 17.71
C GLY A 294 -14.41 6.88 17.36
N VAL A 295 -15.58 6.97 18.00
CA VAL A 295 -16.73 6.10 17.71
C VAL A 295 -17.21 6.28 16.27
N LEU A 296 -17.33 7.52 15.79
CA LEU A 296 -17.71 7.80 14.41
C LEU A 296 -16.72 7.20 13.41
N VAL A 297 -15.40 7.36 13.64
CA VAL A 297 -14.37 6.77 12.78
C VAL A 297 -14.47 5.24 12.74
N VAL A 298 -14.71 4.59 13.88
CA VAL A 298 -14.88 3.13 13.94
C VAL A 298 -16.11 2.68 13.16
N ILE A 299 -17.24 3.38 13.30
CA ILE A 299 -18.48 3.08 12.56
C ILE A 299 -18.25 3.28 11.05
N CYS A 300 -17.69 4.42 10.64
CA CYS A 300 -17.37 4.70 9.23
C CYS A 300 -16.40 3.66 8.66
N SER A 301 -15.36 3.28 9.42
CA SER A 301 -14.42 2.23 9.02
C SER A 301 -15.10 0.88 8.84
N ASN A 302 -16.02 0.52 9.73
CA ASN A 302 -16.77 -0.74 9.67
C ASN A 302 -17.69 -0.78 8.44
N LEU A 303 -18.48 0.27 8.19
CA LEU A 303 -19.34 0.40 7.02
C LEU A 303 -18.52 0.37 5.72
N ASN A 304 -17.36 1.02 5.74
CA ASN A 304 -16.39 1.02 4.65
C ASN A 304 -15.57 -0.29 4.54
N GLY A 305 -15.89 -1.33 5.31
CA GLY A 305 -15.22 -2.64 5.22
C GLY A 305 -13.72 -2.56 5.48
N TYR A 306 -13.30 -1.60 6.30
CA TYR A 306 -11.91 -1.30 6.64
C TYR A 306 -11.00 -1.02 5.43
N TRP A 307 -11.55 -0.49 4.33
CA TRP A 307 -10.82 -0.22 3.09
C TRP A 307 -9.51 0.54 3.28
N THR A 308 -9.57 1.71 3.93
CA THR A 308 -8.41 2.59 4.15
C THR A 308 -7.32 1.90 4.96
N ILE A 309 -7.71 1.16 6.00
CA ILE A 309 -6.79 0.42 6.89
C ILE A 309 -6.17 -0.79 6.17
N THR A 310 -6.96 -1.50 5.37
CA THR A 310 -6.50 -2.67 4.61
C THR A 310 -5.38 -2.28 3.65
N LYS A 311 -5.49 -1.13 2.97
CA LYS A 311 -4.43 -0.61 2.08
C LYS A 311 -3.10 -0.44 2.83
N MET A 312 -3.13 0.10 4.05
CA MET A 312 -1.93 0.19 4.88
C MET A 312 -1.41 -1.21 5.28
N CYS A 313 -2.30 -2.13 5.64
CA CYS A 313 -1.90 -3.48 6.04
C CYS A 313 -1.17 -4.22 4.91
N ILE A 314 -1.68 -4.14 3.68
CA ILE A 314 -1.02 -4.73 2.50
C ILE A 314 0.32 -4.05 2.26
N SER A 315 0.39 -2.72 2.26
CA SER A 315 1.66 -1.99 2.09
C SER A 315 2.73 -2.37 3.14
N ILE A 316 2.33 -2.59 4.40
CA ILE A 316 3.23 -3.12 5.45
C ILE A 316 3.64 -4.56 5.11
N GLY A 317 2.70 -5.40 4.69
CA GLY A 317 2.97 -6.78 4.27
C GLY A 317 3.95 -6.87 3.11
N ASP A 318 3.74 -6.09 2.05
CA ASP A 318 4.63 -5.98 0.89
C ASP A 318 6.04 -5.57 1.32
N SER A 319 6.14 -4.63 2.27
CA SER A 319 7.44 -4.19 2.82
C SER A 319 8.12 -5.29 3.65
N ILE A 320 7.36 -6.16 4.32
CA ILE A 320 7.90 -7.30 5.09
C ILE A 320 8.36 -8.41 4.14
N THR A 321 7.67 -8.61 3.03
CA THR A 321 7.91 -9.69 2.06
C THR A 321 8.78 -9.29 0.87
N ASP A 322 9.31 -8.07 0.89
CA ASP A 322 10.13 -7.47 -0.18
C ASP A 322 9.43 -7.52 -1.55
N GLN A 323 8.13 -7.24 -1.55
CA GLN A 323 7.28 -7.16 -2.75
C GLN A 323 7.09 -5.70 -3.18
N HIS A 324 6.48 -5.52 -4.36
CA HIS A 324 6.09 -4.19 -4.82
C HIS A 324 5.09 -3.56 -3.84
N VAL A 325 5.50 -2.47 -3.19
CA VAL A 325 4.68 -1.82 -2.17
C VAL A 325 3.54 -1.05 -2.83
N ILE A 326 2.32 -1.44 -2.49
CA ILE A 326 1.14 -0.79 -3.05
C ILE A 326 1.04 0.67 -2.60
N TYR A 327 0.53 1.52 -3.49
CA TYR A 327 0.32 2.91 -3.13
C TYR A 327 -0.91 3.09 -2.22
N TYR A 328 -0.76 3.88 -1.16
CA TYR A 328 -1.86 4.34 -0.31
C TYR A 328 -1.59 5.75 0.22
N ARG A 329 -2.63 6.43 0.74
CA ARG A 329 -2.49 7.75 1.37
C ARG A 329 -2.34 7.60 2.88
N PRO A 330 -1.13 7.70 3.45
CA PRO A 330 -0.89 7.47 4.87
C PRO A 330 -1.58 8.51 5.76
N GLU A 331 -1.79 9.74 5.28
CA GLU A 331 -2.38 10.84 6.05
C GLU A 331 -3.83 10.54 6.45
N LEU A 332 -4.59 9.86 5.58
CA LEU A 332 -5.97 9.45 5.87
C LEU A 332 -6.00 8.40 6.99
N VAL A 333 -5.14 7.40 6.89
CA VAL A 333 -5.06 6.32 7.89
C VAL A 333 -4.54 6.88 9.23
N HIS A 334 -3.57 7.78 9.20
CA HIS A 334 -3.02 8.45 10.39
C HIS A 334 -4.11 9.22 11.15
N ALA A 335 -4.90 10.05 10.46
CA ALA A 335 -5.96 10.84 11.08
C ALA A 335 -7.04 9.98 11.75
N ASP A 336 -7.48 8.92 11.06
CA ASP A 336 -8.43 7.95 11.58
C ASP A 336 -7.86 7.22 12.81
N PHE A 337 -6.64 6.68 12.70
CA PHE A 337 -5.98 5.92 13.77
C PHE A 337 -5.69 6.77 15.00
N LEU A 338 -5.20 8.00 14.82
CA LEU A 338 -4.95 8.93 15.92
C LEU A 338 -6.23 9.17 16.72
N SER A 339 -7.35 9.37 16.02
CA SER A 339 -8.67 9.60 16.64
C SER A 339 -9.11 8.41 17.50
N VAL A 340 -8.94 7.19 16.97
CA VAL A 340 -9.27 5.95 17.70
C VAL A 340 -8.30 5.74 18.87
N TYR A 341 -7.01 5.99 18.68
CA TYR A 341 -5.99 5.81 19.70
C TYR A 341 -6.18 6.76 20.89
N LEU A 342 -6.44 8.05 20.63
CA LEU A 342 -6.72 9.03 21.68
C LEU A 342 -8.03 8.73 22.41
N SER A 343 -9.02 8.16 21.72
CA SER A 343 -10.26 7.68 22.35
C SER A 343 -9.98 6.49 23.28
N LEU A 344 -9.15 5.54 22.85
CA LEU A 344 -8.72 4.43 23.69
C LEU A 344 -7.94 4.91 24.92
N ALA A 345 -7.03 5.87 24.75
CA ALA A 345 -6.30 6.51 25.84
C ALA A 345 -7.26 7.16 26.86
N THR A 346 -8.32 7.81 26.36
CA THR A 346 -9.37 8.41 27.20
C THR A 346 -10.12 7.35 27.99
N VAL A 347 -10.56 6.26 27.35
CA VAL A 347 -11.24 5.14 28.02
C VAL A 347 -10.35 4.52 29.12
N LEU A 348 -9.08 4.25 28.80
CA LEU A 348 -8.12 3.70 29.77
C LEU A 348 -7.93 4.63 30.96
N SER A 349 -7.85 5.94 30.71
CA SER A 349 -7.77 6.96 31.74
C SER A 349 -8.99 6.96 32.66
N TYR A 350 -10.21 6.88 32.11
CA TYR A 350 -11.44 6.74 32.90
C TYR A 350 -11.48 5.46 33.72
N LEU A 351 -11.09 4.32 33.15
CA LEU A 351 -11.06 3.03 33.85
C LEU A 351 -10.02 3.02 34.98
N ALA A 352 -8.84 3.57 34.74
CA ALA A 352 -7.80 3.67 35.75
C ALA A 352 -8.11 4.70 36.84
N ARG A 353 -9.09 5.59 36.58
CA ARG A 353 -9.37 6.83 37.32
C ARG A 353 -8.14 7.71 37.41
N GLU A 354 -7.47 7.89 36.28
CA GLU A 354 -6.21 8.62 36.21
C GLU A 354 -6.09 9.51 34.99
N ARG A 355 -5.73 10.77 35.18
CA ARG A 355 -5.48 11.71 34.07
C ARG A 355 -4.21 11.34 33.31
N VAL A 356 -4.29 11.34 31.98
CA VAL A 356 -3.16 11.11 31.09
C VAL A 356 -2.83 12.42 30.39
N ASP A 357 -1.56 12.82 30.45
CA ASP A 357 -1.08 14.00 29.73
C ASP A 357 -1.28 13.80 28.22
N PRO A 358 -1.93 14.75 27.50
CA PRO A 358 -2.11 14.68 26.06
C PRO A 358 -0.82 14.48 25.28
N LEU A 359 0.28 15.07 25.73
CA LEU A 359 1.59 14.90 25.09
C LEU A 359 2.05 13.44 25.19
N VAL A 360 1.84 12.78 26.33
CA VAL A 360 2.19 11.37 26.49
C VAL A 360 1.37 10.52 25.52
N ALA A 361 0.05 10.74 25.46
CA ALA A 361 -0.82 9.97 24.57
C ALA A 361 -0.50 10.20 23.08
N TYR A 362 -0.19 11.45 22.70
CA TYR A 362 0.19 11.79 21.34
C TYR A 362 1.56 11.21 20.96
N LEU A 363 2.57 11.36 21.82
CA LEU A 363 3.91 10.83 21.56
C LEU A 363 3.94 9.31 21.47
N THR A 364 3.17 8.60 22.31
CA THR A 364 3.08 7.13 22.22
C THR A 364 2.41 6.69 20.92
N PHE A 365 1.42 7.44 20.44
CA PHE A 365 0.82 7.21 19.13
C PHE A 365 1.82 7.46 17.99
N GLU A 366 2.46 8.62 17.96
CA GLU A 366 3.40 8.99 16.90
C GLU A 366 4.61 8.05 16.85
N PHE A 367 5.06 7.56 18.00
CA PHE A 367 6.04 6.48 18.06
C PHE A 367 5.53 5.20 17.39
N GLY A 368 4.30 4.78 17.72
CA GLY A 368 3.64 3.64 17.09
C GLY A 368 3.50 3.78 15.58
N TRP A 369 3.06 4.96 15.13
CA TRP A 369 2.85 5.27 13.72
C TRP A 369 4.16 5.35 12.92
N THR A 370 5.15 6.07 13.45
CA THR A 370 6.45 6.28 12.79
C THR A 370 7.20 4.96 12.63
N TYR A 371 7.20 4.13 13.69
CA TYR A 371 7.89 2.84 13.70
C TYR A 371 6.98 1.65 13.34
N ARG A 372 5.82 1.88 12.72
CA ARG A 372 4.81 0.84 12.41
C ARG A 372 5.36 -0.42 11.75
N LEU A 373 6.29 -0.29 10.81
CA LEU A 373 6.91 -1.44 10.12
C LEU A 373 7.77 -2.26 11.09
N HIS A 374 8.67 -1.60 11.83
CA HIS A 374 9.52 -2.23 12.83
C HIS A 374 8.70 -2.88 13.95
N LEU A 375 7.62 -2.22 14.39
CA LEU A 375 6.71 -2.76 15.40
C LEU A 375 5.90 -3.96 14.89
N ALA A 376 5.47 -3.95 13.62
CA ALA A 376 4.85 -5.13 13.03
C ALA A 376 5.82 -6.33 13.01
N GLN A 377 7.08 -6.10 12.65
CA GLN A 377 8.12 -7.12 12.65
C GLN A 377 8.54 -7.59 14.06
N LEU A 378 8.35 -6.75 15.09
CA LEU A 378 8.67 -7.11 16.48
C LEU A 378 7.82 -8.27 17.02
N PHE A 379 6.63 -8.50 16.44
CA PHE A 379 5.72 -9.58 16.84
C PHE A 379 5.63 -10.65 15.74
N PRO A 380 6.45 -11.72 15.76
CA PRO A 380 6.58 -12.66 14.65
C PRO A 380 5.26 -13.31 14.21
N ALA A 381 4.37 -13.62 15.15
CA ALA A 381 3.07 -14.19 14.85
C ALA A 381 2.16 -13.21 14.09
N LEU A 382 2.15 -11.93 14.47
CA LEU A 382 1.37 -10.90 13.80
C LEU A 382 2.00 -10.53 12.45
N ALA A 383 3.33 -10.41 12.40
CA ALA A 383 4.07 -10.21 11.16
C ALA A 383 3.76 -11.30 10.13
N LYS A 384 3.75 -12.56 10.56
CA LYS A 384 3.40 -13.69 9.70
C LYS A 384 1.98 -13.57 9.15
N HIS A 385 0.99 -13.22 9.98
CA HIS A 385 -0.38 -13.04 9.48
C HIS A 385 -0.50 -11.89 8.46
N ILE A 386 0.24 -10.79 8.65
CA ILE A 386 0.26 -9.67 7.71
C ILE A 386 0.95 -10.07 6.41
N ALA A 387 2.09 -10.75 6.50
CA ALA A 387 2.85 -11.23 5.35
C ALA A 387 2.07 -12.29 4.54
N ASP A 388 1.47 -13.27 5.21
CA ASP A 388 0.66 -14.32 4.57
C ASP A 388 -0.54 -13.71 3.84
N PHE A 389 -1.17 -12.68 4.43
CA PHE A 389 -2.26 -11.95 3.78
C PHE A 389 -1.79 -11.21 2.52
N ALA A 390 -0.69 -10.46 2.59
CA ALA A 390 -0.14 -9.76 1.42
C ALA A 390 0.33 -10.70 0.30
N MET A 391 0.97 -11.82 0.67
CA MET A 391 1.36 -12.85 -0.30
C MET A 391 0.17 -13.54 -0.96
N ALA A 392 -0.91 -13.77 -0.21
CA ALA A 392 -2.14 -14.29 -0.78
C ALA A 392 -2.80 -13.27 -1.73
N ASP A 393 -2.82 -11.99 -1.34
CA ASP A 393 -3.37 -10.88 -2.12
C ASP A 393 -2.75 -10.78 -3.52
N LEU A 394 -1.43 -10.98 -3.61
CA LEU A 394 -0.64 -10.98 -4.85
C LEU A 394 -1.18 -11.92 -5.94
N LEU A 395 -1.77 -13.05 -5.56
CA LEU A 395 -2.24 -14.07 -6.50
C LEU A 395 -3.74 -13.98 -6.79
N LEU A 396 -4.50 -13.18 -6.03
CA LEU A 396 -5.96 -13.08 -6.21
C LEU A 396 -6.38 -12.44 -7.53
N GLY A 397 -5.49 -11.65 -8.15
CA GLY A 397 -5.72 -11.09 -9.48
C GLY A 397 -5.62 -12.10 -10.63
N LEU A 398 -5.01 -13.28 -10.39
CA LEU A 398 -4.91 -14.32 -11.40
C LEU A 398 -6.30 -14.92 -11.67
N ARG A 399 -6.71 -14.91 -12.94
CA ARG A 399 -8.02 -15.45 -13.31
C ARG A 399 -8.02 -16.97 -13.23
N SER A 400 -8.85 -17.49 -12.33
CA SER A 400 -9.19 -18.90 -12.31
C SER A 400 -10.03 -19.24 -13.54
N VAL A 401 -9.55 -20.20 -14.33
CA VAL A 401 -10.19 -20.65 -15.55
C VAL A 401 -10.42 -22.16 -15.51
N SER A 402 -11.33 -22.66 -16.34
CA SER A 402 -11.57 -24.10 -16.45
C SER A 402 -10.31 -24.83 -16.96
N PRO A 403 -10.12 -26.12 -16.63
CA PRO A 403 -8.96 -26.88 -17.09
C PRO A 403 -8.82 -26.88 -18.63
N GLY A 404 -9.93 -26.82 -19.37
CA GLY A 404 -9.92 -26.69 -20.82
C GLY A 404 -9.28 -25.39 -21.28
N MET A 405 -9.68 -24.23 -20.71
CA MET A 405 -9.07 -22.94 -21.04
C MET A 405 -7.61 -22.85 -20.59
N ALA A 406 -7.26 -23.39 -19.41
CA ALA A 406 -5.88 -23.44 -18.92
C ALA A 406 -4.96 -24.31 -19.82
N SER A 407 -5.53 -25.23 -20.60
CA SER A 407 -4.76 -26.08 -21.53
C SER A 407 -4.41 -25.39 -22.85
N LEU A 408 -5.06 -24.26 -23.20
CA LEU A 408 -4.84 -23.54 -24.45
C LEU A 408 -3.50 -22.80 -24.47
N SER A 409 -3.04 -22.33 -23.32
CA SER A 409 -1.78 -21.61 -23.18
C SER A 409 -1.20 -21.79 -21.78
N PRO A 410 0.14 -21.90 -21.65
CA PRO A 410 0.81 -21.83 -20.36
C PRO A 410 0.82 -20.41 -19.75
N LEU A 411 0.51 -19.36 -20.52
CA LEU A 411 0.37 -18.01 -20.01
C LEU A 411 -0.93 -17.86 -19.22
N GLN A 412 -0.86 -17.12 -18.12
CA GLN A 412 -2.02 -16.75 -17.33
C GLN A 412 -2.33 -15.26 -17.49
N PHE A 413 -3.54 -14.88 -17.11
CA PHE A 413 -3.97 -13.49 -17.12
C PHE A 413 -4.24 -13.02 -15.69
N MET A 414 -3.60 -11.90 -15.34
CA MET A 414 -3.82 -11.18 -14.09
C MET A 414 -4.50 -9.85 -14.40
N THR A 415 -5.50 -9.50 -13.60
CA THR A 415 -6.24 -8.25 -13.71
C THR A 415 -6.73 -7.83 -12.32
N ALA A 416 -7.36 -6.65 -12.23
CA ALA A 416 -8.00 -6.21 -11.00
C ALA A 416 -9.15 -7.16 -10.60
N TYR A 417 -9.28 -7.41 -9.30
CA TYR A 417 -10.28 -8.32 -8.73
C TYR A 417 -11.12 -7.65 -7.65
N GLU A 418 -12.30 -8.22 -7.39
CA GLU A 418 -13.15 -7.80 -6.29
C GLU A 418 -12.66 -8.41 -4.98
N LEU A 419 -12.58 -7.58 -3.93
CA LEU A 419 -12.20 -8.05 -2.61
C LEU A 419 -13.36 -8.77 -1.89
N GLU A 420 -13.30 -10.09 -1.85
CA GLU A 420 -14.28 -10.95 -1.17
C GLU A 420 -13.85 -11.42 0.25
N SER A 421 -12.55 -11.37 0.57
CA SER A 421 -12.01 -11.94 1.82
C SER A 421 -12.30 -11.09 3.08
N ASP A 422 -12.50 -11.74 4.23
CA ASP A 422 -12.59 -11.05 5.52
C ASP A 422 -11.22 -10.46 5.94
N ARG A 423 -11.19 -9.15 6.18
CA ARG A 423 -9.98 -8.36 6.45
C ARG A 423 -9.77 -8.10 7.93
N LYS A 424 -10.75 -8.42 8.77
CA LYS A 424 -10.66 -8.18 10.22
C LYS A 424 -9.42 -8.80 10.87
N PRO A 425 -8.98 -10.04 10.51
CA PRO A 425 -7.81 -10.63 11.14
C PRO A 425 -6.51 -9.87 10.84
N VAL A 426 -6.30 -9.46 9.59
CA VAL A 426 -5.11 -8.70 9.19
C VAL A 426 -5.15 -7.28 9.76
N VAL A 427 -6.32 -6.63 9.74
CA VAL A 427 -6.53 -5.32 10.35
C VAL A 427 -6.23 -5.36 11.85
N PHE A 428 -6.75 -6.37 12.57
CA PHE A 428 -6.46 -6.55 13.98
C PHE A 428 -4.97 -6.74 14.25
N SER A 429 -4.29 -7.58 13.44
CA SER A 429 -2.86 -7.85 13.60
C SER A 429 -2.01 -6.60 13.40
N ALA A 430 -2.32 -5.80 12.39
CA ALA A 430 -1.64 -4.53 12.13
C ALA A 430 -1.92 -3.50 13.23
N VAL A 431 -3.19 -3.30 13.60
CA VAL A 431 -3.59 -2.35 14.65
C VAL A 431 -2.97 -2.72 15.99
N ALA A 432 -2.98 -3.99 16.38
CA ALA A 432 -2.39 -4.46 17.64
C ALA A 432 -0.88 -4.20 17.67
N SER A 433 -0.17 -4.42 16.56
CA SER A 433 1.26 -4.16 16.45
C SER A 433 1.58 -2.66 16.55
N ILE A 434 0.86 -1.82 15.79
CA ILE A 434 1.07 -0.36 15.74
C ILE A 434 0.71 0.30 17.07
N CYS A 435 -0.36 -0.17 17.72
CA CYS A 435 -0.81 0.36 19.01
C CYS A 435 -0.04 -0.22 20.21
N SER A 436 0.90 -1.15 20.01
CA SER A 436 1.69 -1.75 21.11
C SER A 436 2.39 -0.75 22.05
N PRO A 437 2.82 0.46 21.62
CA PRO A 437 3.37 1.46 22.53
C PRO A 437 2.38 1.98 23.58
N ILE A 438 1.11 1.60 23.54
CA ILE A 438 0.14 1.86 24.61
C ILE A 438 0.60 1.31 25.97
N VAL A 439 1.49 0.31 25.98
CA VAL A 439 2.12 -0.19 27.22
C VAL A 439 2.89 0.91 27.96
N PHE A 440 3.53 1.86 27.26
CA PHE A 440 4.20 2.99 27.90
C PHE A 440 3.20 3.93 28.59
N MET A 441 2.02 4.12 28.00
CA MET A 441 0.94 4.88 28.62
C MET A 441 0.40 4.18 29.87
N LEU A 442 0.23 2.85 29.83
CA LEU A 442 -0.17 2.07 31.00
C LEU A 442 0.89 2.12 32.11
N ALA A 443 2.18 2.05 31.75
CA ALA A 443 3.28 2.21 32.70
C ALA A 443 3.29 3.62 33.33
N TYR A 444 3.02 4.67 32.53
CA TYR A 444 2.86 6.04 33.02
C TYR A 444 1.71 6.16 34.03
N ILE A 445 0.54 5.58 33.71
CA ILE A 445 -0.62 5.54 34.60
C ILE A 445 -0.27 4.81 35.92
N ALA A 446 0.35 3.63 35.82
CA ALA A 446 0.75 2.84 36.99
C ALA A 446 1.78 3.59 37.86
N GLY A 447 2.76 4.25 37.24
CA GLY A 447 3.74 5.10 37.92
C GLY A 447 3.08 6.24 38.68
N ARG A 448 2.18 7.00 38.02
CA ARG A 448 1.41 8.09 38.67
C ARG A 448 0.53 7.63 39.81
N LYS A 449 0.02 6.41 39.74
CA LYS A 449 -0.81 5.82 40.79
C LYS A 449 0.03 5.39 41.99
N SER A 450 1.20 4.80 41.73
CA SER A 450 2.16 4.39 42.75
C SER A 450 2.75 5.58 43.53
N THR A 451 3.12 6.67 42.83
CA THR A 451 3.65 7.88 43.46
C THR A 451 2.62 8.55 44.37
N ARG A 452 1.35 8.62 43.95
CA ARG A 452 0.25 9.13 44.80
C ARG A 452 -0.01 8.25 46.00
N TYR A 453 -0.03 6.93 45.83
CA TYR A 453 -0.22 6.02 46.96
C TYR A 453 0.92 6.16 48.00
N SER A 454 2.15 6.31 47.54
CA SER A 454 3.33 6.49 48.41
C SER A 454 3.35 7.86 49.09
N SER A 455 2.85 8.91 48.43
CA SER A 455 2.77 10.27 48.98
C SER A 455 1.61 10.46 49.97
N SER A 456 0.59 9.59 49.92
CA SER A 456 -0.57 9.59 50.82
C SER A 456 -0.41 8.67 52.04
N ALA A 457 0.78 8.10 52.28
CA ALA A 457 1.06 7.37 53.51
C ALA A 457 1.03 8.36 54.70
N PRO A 458 0.32 8.04 55.81
CA PRO A 458 0.03 9.00 56.86
C PRO A 458 1.32 9.41 57.57
N VAL A 459 1.64 10.70 57.51
CA VAL A 459 2.53 11.32 58.49
C VAL A 459 1.83 11.17 59.84
N VAL A 460 2.43 10.38 60.73
CA VAL A 460 1.99 10.20 62.11
C VAL A 460 1.97 11.58 62.77
N GLU A 461 0.76 12.08 63.03
CA GLU A 461 0.51 13.36 63.70
C GLU A 461 0.87 13.21 65.19
N ASP A 462 1.89 13.95 65.62
CA ASP A 462 2.34 14.01 67.00
C ASP A 462 1.31 14.76 67.85
N GLN A 463 0.65 14.03 68.76
CA GLN A 463 -0.32 14.57 69.69
C GLN A 463 0.38 15.33 70.83
N ALA A 464 0.53 16.65 70.73
CA ALA A 464 0.63 17.54 71.90
C ALA A 464 0.61 19.03 71.52
N ALA A 465 -0.53 19.71 71.72
CA ALA A 465 -0.61 20.98 72.47
C ALA A 465 -1.99 21.68 72.33
N MET A 466 -2.64 21.85 73.49
CA MET A 466 -3.54 22.97 73.87
C MET A 466 -4.78 23.24 72.99
N SER A 467 -5.99 22.80 73.33
CA SER A 467 -6.81 23.27 74.48
C SER A 467 -6.76 24.78 74.72
N GLU A 468 -7.62 25.55 74.03
CA GLU A 468 -8.60 26.48 74.66
C GLU A 468 -9.33 27.35 73.62
N ARG A 469 -10.62 27.08 73.41
CA ARG A 469 -11.75 28.05 73.32
C ARG A 469 -12.95 27.42 72.60
N ARG A 470 -13.81 26.78 73.38
CA ARG A 470 -15.21 26.51 73.02
C ARG A 470 -16.06 27.68 73.51
N ARG A 471 -16.73 28.41 72.60
CA ARG A 471 -18.20 28.55 72.57
C ARG A 471 -18.68 29.47 71.43
N SER A 472 -19.81 29.03 70.84
CA SER A 472 -20.77 29.71 69.93
C SER A 472 -20.34 30.11 68.51
N SER A 473 -20.56 29.24 67.53
CA SER A 473 -21.76 29.34 66.66
C SER A 473 -22.00 28.02 65.90
N ALA A 474 -23.19 27.46 66.09
CA ALA A 474 -23.60 26.15 65.56
C ALA A 474 -24.08 26.21 64.10
N TYR A 475 -23.57 27.15 63.30
CA TYR A 475 -23.91 27.30 61.87
C TYR A 475 -22.70 27.11 60.94
N ARG A 476 -21.58 26.59 61.46
CA ARG A 476 -20.31 26.43 60.74
C ARG A 476 -19.86 24.98 60.58
N LYS A 477 -20.72 24.02 60.91
CA LYS A 477 -20.31 22.61 61.04
C LYS A 477 -20.38 21.79 59.75
N ASP A 478 -21.00 22.30 58.69
CA ASP A 478 -21.00 21.67 57.35
C ASP A 478 -20.08 22.36 56.34
N LEU A 479 -19.51 23.53 56.68
CA LEU A 479 -18.59 24.28 55.80
C LEU A 479 -17.11 24.06 56.09
N GLN A 480 -16.76 23.27 57.11
CA GLN A 480 -15.37 23.12 57.58
C GLN A 480 -14.74 21.75 57.31
N GLN A 481 -15.46 20.81 56.65
CA GLN A 481 -14.89 19.51 56.27
C GLN A 481 -14.39 19.43 54.82
N SER A 482 -14.72 20.42 53.99
CA SER A 482 -13.92 20.77 52.81
C SER A 482 -13.79 22.29 52.80
N GLY A 483 -12.58 22.81 52.91
CA GLY A 483 -12.31 24.25 52.73
C GLY A 483 -12.49 24.66 51.28
N LEU A 484 -13.70 24.46 50.73
CA LEU A 484 -14.09 24.76 49.37
C LEU A 484 -15.27 25.76 49.40
N THR A 485 -15.12 26.95 48.81
CA THR A 485 -16.19 27.91 48.53
C THR A 485 -17.29 27.33 47.62
N SER A 486 -18.45 27.98 47.53
CA SER A 486 -19.55 27.54 46.65
C SER A 486 -19.17 27.47 45.16
N PHE A 487 -18.24 28.33 44.72
CA PHE A 487 -17.61 28.22 43.40
C PHE A 487 -16.69 26.99 43.33
N GLU A 488 -15.90 26.73 44.38
CA GLU A 488 -15.00 25.57 44.48
C GLU A 488 -15.73 24.20 44.58
N VAL A 489 -16.96 24.16 45.11
CA VAL A 489 -17.83 22.97 45.03
C VAL A 489 -18.44 22.83 43.63
N ALA A 490 -18.74 23.94 42.96
CA ALA A 490 -19.31 23.94 41.61
C ALA A 490 -18.30 23.62 40.49
N SER A 491 -17.04 24.06 40.63
CA SER A 491 -15.97 23.88 39.62
C SER A 491 -14.89 22.86 40.03
N GLY A 492 -14.47 22.88 41.31
CA GLY A 492 -13.41 22.00 41.84
C GLY A 492 -13.83 20.53 41.98
N ALA A 493 -15.08 20.26 42.37
CA ALA A 493 -15.63 18.89 42.41
C ALA A 493 -15.88 18.31 41.01
N ALA A 494 -16.19 19.16 40.03
CA ALA A 494 -16.39 18.77 38.63
C ALA A 494 -15.05 18.44 37.94
N LEU A 495 -13.99 19.19 38.25
CA LEU A 495 -12.64 18.94 37.73
C LEU A 495 -11.96 17.74 38.39
N THR A 496 -12.06 17.57 39.71
CA THR A 496 -11.44 16.42 40.43
C THR A 496 -11.99 15.06 39.97
N ASN A 497 -13.24 15.00 39.52
CA ASN A 497 -13.86 13.79 38.97
C ASN A 497 -13.73 13.64 37.45
N ARG A 498 -13.02 14.57 36.78
CA ARG A 498 -12.79 14.52 35.33
C ARG A 498 -11.50 13.75 35.05
N PHE A 499 -11.68 12.53 34.54
CA PHE A 499 -10.63 11.70 33.96
C PHE A 499 -10.63 11.85 32.43
N GLY A 500 -9.55 11.46 31.79
CA GLY A 500 -9.35 11.57 30.35
C GLY A 500 -7.95 12.00 29.98
N VAL A 501 -7.75 12.21 28.67
CA VAL A 501 -6.55 12.82 28.11
C VAL A 501 -6.64 14.33 28.34
N ILE A 502 -6.14 14.78 29.49
CA ILE A 502 -6.22 16.15 29.99
C ILE A 502 -4.90 16.46 30.69
N SER A 503 -4.35 17.64 30.45
CA SER A 503 -3.07 18.00 31.07
C SER A 503 -3.20 18.10 32.59
N SER A 504 -2.14 17.68 33.30
CA SER A 504 -2.16 17.69 34.76
C SER A 504 -1.84 19.08 35.28
N TYR A 505 -2.89 19.85 35.56
CA TYR A 505 -2.78 21.04 36.39
C TYR A 505 -2.90 20.67 37.86
N ASP A 506 -2.04 21.26 38.67
CA ASP A 506 -2.28 21.35 40.10
C ASP A 506 -3.38 22.40 40.28
N ASN A 507 -4.61 21.98 40.55
CA ASN A 507 -5.73 22.91 40.72
C ASN A 507 -5.56 23.81 41.96
N TYR A 508 -4.62 23.45 42.86
CA TYR A 508 -4.38 24.16 44.12
C TYR A 508 -2.89 24.08 44.49
N VAL A 509 -2.36 25.17 45.05
CA VAL A 509 -1.07 25.21 45.73
C VAL A 509 -1.33 25.62 47.19
N VAL A 510 -0.72 24.90 48.14
CA VAL A 510 -0.79 25.27 49.55
C VAL A 510 0.30 26.30 49.82
N HIS A 511 -0.11 27.52 50.15
CA HIS A 511 0.79 28.60 50.58
C HIS A 511 0.31 29.11 51.95
N ASP A 512 1.19 29.17 52.94
CA ASP A 512 0.90 29.64 54.30
C ASP A 512 -0.36 29.03 54.95
N ASN A 513 -0.50 27.70 54.89
CA ASN A 513 -1.65 26.95 55.41
C ASN A 513 -3.02 27.35 54.79
N GLN A 514 -3.01 28.05 53.65
CA GLN A 514 -4.19 28.33 52.86
C GLN A 514 -4.10 27.59 51.52
N LEU A 515 -5.17 26.89 51.16
CA LEU A 515 -5.33 26.31 49.82
C LEU A 515 -5.64 27.45 48.86
N ILE A 516 -4.68 27.80 48.00
CA ILE A 516 -4.87 28.80 46.95
C ILE A 516 -5.17 28.05 45.66
N ALA A 517 -6.34 28.29 45.07
CA ALA A 517 -6.64 27.80 43.73
C ALA A 517 -5.60 28.37 42.76
N THR A 518 -4.94 27.51 42.00
CA THR A 518 -4.05 27.99 40.95
C THR A 518 -4.86 28.69 39.87
N ILE A 519 -4.22 29.55 39.10
CA ILE A 519 -4.84 30.24 37.95
C ILE A 519 -5.40 29.21 36.95
N ASP A 520 -4.91 27.97 37.00
CA ASP A 520 -5.32 26.84 36.18
C ASP A 520 -6.64 26.17 36.62
N ALA A 521 -7.14 26.49 37.82
CA ALA A 521 -8.48 26.08 38.28
C ALA A 521 -9.61 26.88 37.61
N VAL A 522 -9.27 27.97 36.90
CA VAL A 522 -10.23 28.80 36.17
C VAL A 522 -10.41 28.23 34.77
N TYR A 523 -11.39 27.33 34.67
CA TYR A 523 -12.11 27.06 33.43
C TYR A 523 -13.39 27.88 33.37
#